data_AF-A0A317JB93-F1
#
_entry.id   AF-A0A317JB93-F1
#
_cell.length_a   1.000
_cell.length_b   1.000
_cell.length_c   1.000
_cell.angle_alpha   90.00
_cell.angle_beta   90.00
_cell.angle_gamma   90.00
#
_symmetry.space_group_name_H-M   'P 1'
#
loop_
_entity.id
_entity.type
_entity.pdbx_description
1 polymer ?
#
loop_
_entity_poly.entity_id
_entity_poly.type
_entity_poly.pdbx_seq_one_letter_code
_entity_poly.pdbx_strand_id
1 'polypeptide(L)'
;MDSLDLGGFLLVFCLGVGVVGLIVFLMIFRYVGLWFQAFVSGAPISLFNIVGMSLRKIPLRIMVSARITSYKAGLKSITVSDLETHYLAGGNVFNIVRAMIAADKANIPLTWRQATAIDLAGRDLLEAVKTSVNPKVIDCPEREHGEYITAVAKDGIQLKCRARVTVRTNILQLVGGATEETIIARVGEGIVSAIGEALTHADVLGSPQRISRLVLDRGLDAQTAFEILSIDIADISVGENIGAILRTDSAKADTKIAQAEAEKRRAMAVAMEGEMRVKLVEAEAQIPMAIAHAFREGRLGVMDYYRLNNMQADTLMRKSLAKEEI
;
A
#
# COMPACT_ATOMS: atom_id res chain seq x y z
N MET A 1 -28.40 50.68 -69.33
CA MET A 1 -27.15 49.97 -69.00
C MET A 1 -27.53 48.72 -68.21
N ASP A 2 -28.50 47.92 -68.71
CA ASP A 2 -29.36 47.11 -67.80
C ASP A 2 -29.60 45.66 -68.26
N SER A 3 -29.01 45.23 -69.39
CA SER A 3 -29.08 43.84 -69.86
C SER A 3 -27.79 43.04 -69.58
N LEU A 4 -26.67 43.74 -69.37
CA LEU A 4 -25.37 43.14 -69.03
C LEU A 4 -25.29 42.72 -67.55
N ASP A 5 -25.94 43.46 -66.63
CA ASP A 5 -25.96 43.12 -65.20
C ASP A 5 -26.86 41.92 -64.88
N LEU A 6 -27.98 41.74 -65.60
CA LEU A 6 -28.88 40.60 -65.40
C LEU A 6 -28.24 39.28 -65.87
N GLY A 7 -27.50 39.31 -66.98
CA GLY A 7 -26.74 38.17 -67.49
C GLY A 7 -25.57 37.77 -66.58
N GLY A 8 -24.89 38.76 -66.00
CA GLY A 8 -23.86 38.54 -64.98
C GLY A 8 -24.42 37.90 -63.70
N PHE A 9 -25.57 38.37 -63.21
CA PHE A 9 -26.24 37.80 -62.04
C PHE A 9 -26.70 36.35 -62.27
N LEU A 10 -27.23 36.06 -63.47
CA LEU A 10 -27.68 34.71 -63.83
C LEU A 10 -26.50 33.73 -63.97
N LEU A 11 -25.36 34.18 -64.51
CA LEU A 11 -24.12 33.39 -64.58
C LEU A 11 -23.55 33.09 -63.21
N VAL A 12 -23.49 34.08 -62.31
CA VAL A 12 -23.03 33.89 -60.93
C VAL A 12 -23.97 32.96 -60.16
N PHE A 13 -25.28 33.05 -60.39
CA PHE A 13 -26.26 32.14 -59.78
C PHE A 13 -26.10 30.69 -60.30
N CYS A 14 -26.00 30.48 -61.61
CA CYS A 14 -25.74 29.16 -62.19
C CYS A 14 -24.41 28.56 -61.72
N LEU A 15 -23.37 29.37 -61.61
CA LEU A 15 -22.06 28.93 -61.11
C LEU A 15 -22.12 28.60 -59.61
N GLY A 16 -22.87 29.36 -58.82
CA GLY A 16 -23.16 29.06 -57.42
C GLY A 16 -23.94 27.77 -57.24
N VAL A 17 -25.00 27.54 -58.01
CA VAL A 17 -25.78 26.28 -58.00
C VAL A 17 -24.91 25.10 -58.44
N GLY A 18 -24.05 25.28 -59.45
CA GLY A 18 -23.09 24.28 -59.90
C GLY A 18 -22.09 23.90 -58.81
N VAL A 19 -21.55 24.88 -58.08
CA VAL A 19 -20.63 24.66 -56.94
C VAL A 19 -21.34 23.94 -55.78
N VAL A 20 -22.56 24.35 -55.43
CA VAL A 20 -23.36 23.68 -54.39
C VAL A 20 -23.67 22.24 -54.81
N GLY A 21 -24.06 22.02 -56.06
CA GLY A 21 -24.29 20.68 -56.62
C GLY A 21 -23.04 19.80 -56.57
N LEU A 22 -21.86 20.36 -56.90
CA LEU A 22 -20.59 19.66 -56.82
C LEU A 22 -20.23 19.27 -55.37
N ILE A 23 -20.44 20.16 -54.41
CA ILE A 23 -20.19 19.89 -52.98
C ILE A 23 -21.10 18.77 -52.47
N VAL A 24 -22.40 18.81 -52.79
CA VAL A 24 -23.36 17.77 -52.42
C VAL A 24 -23.00 16.43 -53.07
N PHE A 25 -22.60 16.45 -54.34
CA PHE A 25 -22.13 15.27 -55.06
C PHE A 25 -20.89 14.64 -54.39
N LEU A 26 -19.89 15.46 -54.03
CA LEU A 26 -18.70 14.99 -53.31
C LEU A 26 -19.04 14.42 -51.92
N MET A 27 -20.02 15.00 -51.21
CA MET A 27 -20.51 14.43 -49.95
C MET A 27 -21.12 13.04 -50.16
N ILE A 28 -22.01 12.88 -51.14
CA ILE A 28 -22.66 11.59 -51.45
C ILE A 28 -21.60 10.55 -51.85
N PHE A 29 -20.66 10.93 -52.69
CA PHE A 29 -19.58 10.05 -53.15
C PHE A 29 -18.75 9.49 -51.98
N ARG A 30 -18.51 10.28 -50.94
CA ARG A 30 -17.81 9.82 -49.72
C ARG A 30 -18.57 8.70 -49.00
N TYR A 31 -19.90 8.80 -48.88
CA TYR A 31 -20.71 7.76 -48.23
C TYR A 31 -20.75 6.48 -49.06
N VAL A 32 -20.92 6.61 -50.37
CA VAL A 32 -20.91 5.48 -51.32
C VAL A 32 -19.55 4.79 -51.32
N GLY A 33 -18.45 5.54 -51.26
CA GLY A 33 -17.10 4.98 -51.19
C GLY A 33 -16.87 4.11 -49.95
N LEU A 34 -17.31 4.56 -48.77
CA LEU A 34 -17.22 3.78 -47.53
C LEU A 34 -18.11 2.53 -47.57
N TRP A 35 -19.32 2.65 -48.12
CA TRP A 35 -20.21 1.51 -48.32
C TRP A 35 -19.60 0.46 -49.26
N PHE A 36 -19.05 0.90 -50.38
CA PHE A 36 -18.42 0.04 -51.37
C PHE A 36 -17.19 -0.68 -50.77
N GLN A 37 -16.39 0.03 -49.98
CA GLN A 37 -15.26 -0.55 -49.26
C GLN A 37 -15.70 -1.70 -48.33
N ALA A 38 -16.80 -1.52 -47.61
CA ALA A 38 -17.36 -2.56 -46.72
C ALA A 38 -17.89 -3.76 -47.52
N PHE A 39 -18.59 -3.50 -48.62
CA PHE A 39 -19.13 -4.52 -49.52
C PHE A 39 -18.03 -5.39 -50.14
N VAL A 40 -17.01 -4.78 -50.76
CA VAL A 40 -15.87 -5.50 -51.36
C VAL A 40 -15.06 -6.26 -50.30
N SER A 41 -15.00 -5.72 -49.08
CA SER A 41 -14.35 -6.39 -47.95
C SER A 41 -15.14 -7.58 -47.38
N GLY A 42 -16.33 -7.88 -47.92
CA GLY A 42 -17.18 -8.97 -47.48
C GLY A 42 -17.94 -8.70 -46.17
N ALA A 43 -17.94 -7.45 -45.68
CA ALA A 43 -18.62 -7.05 -44.45
C ALA A 43 -19.80 -6.13 -44.81
N PRO A 44 -20.95 -6.68 -45.23
CA PRO A 44 -22.05 -5.87 -45.74
C PRO A 44 -22.60 -4.94 -44.64
N ILE A 45 -22.67 -3.65 -44.97
CA ILE A 45 -23.33 -2.60 -44.18
C ILE A 45 -24.40 -2.00 -45.09
N SER A 46 -25.64 -1.90 -44.61
CA SER A 46 -26.72 -1.27 -45.37
C SER A 46 -26.45 0.22 -45.56
N LEU A 47 -26.78 0.75 -46.75
CA LEU A 47 -26.63 2.18 -47.07
C LEU A 47 -27.39 3.06 -46.05
N PHE A 48 -28.58 2.59 -45.63
CA PHE A 48 -29.39 3.22 -44.58
C PHE A 48 -28.66 3.35 -43.25
N ASN A 49 -27.84 2.37 -42.84
CA ASN A 49 -27.08 2.45 -41.59
C ASN A 49 -25.97 3.49 -41.69
N ILE A 50 -25.32 3.63 -42.84
CA ILE A 50 -24.29 4.67 -43.08
C ILE A 50 -24.91 6.07 -43.00
N VAL A 51 -26.08 6.27 -43.62
CA VAL A 51 -26.80 7.54 -43.52
C VAL A 51 -27.26 7.78 -42.08
N GLY A 52 -27.81 6.77 -41.40
CA GLY A 52 -28.26 6.85 -40.01
C GLY A 52 -27.14 7.18 -39.02
N MET A 53 -25.97 6.56 -39.17
CA MET A 53 -24.76 6.88 -38.39
C MET A 53 -24.32 8.33 -38.60
N SER A 54 -24.40 8.84 -39.83
CA SER A 54 -24.08 10.23 -40.13
C SER A 54 -25.02 11.21 -39.43
N LEU A 55 -26.32 10.92 -39.39
CA LEU A 55 -27.32 11.74 -38.71
C LEU A 55 -27.11 11.75 -37.19
N ARG A 56 -26.68 10.61 -36.62
CA ARG A 56 -26.32 10.48 -35.19
C ARG A 56 -24.92 11.02 -34.85
N LYS A 57 -24.24 11.68 -35.80
CA LYS A 57 -22.89 12.25 -35.66
C LYS A 57 -21.81 11.22 -35.26
N ILE A 58 -21.96 9.97 -35.70
CA ILE A 58 -20.99 8.90 -35.45
C ILE A 58 -19.90 8.93 -36.54
N PRO A 59 -18.61 8.77 -36.19
CA PRO A 59 -17.50 8.77 -37.16
C PRO A 59 -17.52 7.48 -38.02
N LEU A 60 -18.06 7.62 -39.22
CA LEU A 60 -18.26 6.53 -40.18
C LEU A 60 -17.00 5.73 -40.51
N ARG A 61 -15.86 6.41 -40.67
CA ARG A 61 -14.59 5.76 -41.00
C ARG A 61 -14.19 4.75 -39.93
N ILE A 62 -14.37 5.09 -38.65
CA ILE A 62 -14.03 4.22 -37.53
C ILE A 62 -14.98 3.02 -37.50
N MET A 63 -16.30 3.26 -37.63
CA MET A 63 -17.30 2.18 -37.60
C MET A 63 -17.14 1.18 -38.74
N VAL A 64 -16.98 1.68 -39.98
CA VAL A 64 -16.79 0.83 -41.16
C VAL A 64 -15.49 0.03 -41.03
N SER A 65 -14.40 0.66 -40.61
CA SER A 65 -13.12 -0.03 -40.41
C SER A 65 -13.19 -1.08 -39.31
N ALA A 66 -13.83 -0.76 -38.18
CA ALA A 66 -14.05 -1.69 -37.07
C ALA A 66 -14.93 -2.88 -37.49
N ARG A 67 -15.97 -2.62 -38.29
CA ARG A 67 -16.84 -3.67 -38.83
C ARG A 67 -16.12 -4.59 -39.82
N ILE A 68 -15.35 -4.02 -40.74
CA ILE A 68 -14.54 -4.81 -41.69
C ILE A 68 -13.53 -5.67 -40.91
N THR A 69 -12.84 -5.08 -39.93
CA THR A 69 -11.78 -5.75 -39.17
C THR A 69 -12.33 -6.89 -38.30
N SER A 70 -13.42 -6.65 -37.57
CA SER A 70 -14.10 -7.70 -36.78
C SER A 70 -14.62 -8.84 -37.66
N TYR A 71 -15.29 -8.52 -38.78
CA TYR A 71 -15.87 -9.54 -39.66
C TYR A 71 -14.81 -10.40 -40.35
N LYS A 72 -13.73 -9.78 -40.86
CA LYS A 72 -12.58 -10.51 -41.46
C LYS A 72 -11.82 -11.36 -40.45
N ALA A 73 -11.85 -10.98 -39.17
CA ALA A 73 -11.24 -11.76 -38.11
C ALA A 73 -12.11 -12.93 -37.62
N GLY A 74 -13.30 -13.14 -38.19
CA GLY A 74 -14.19 -14.25 -37.82
C GLY A 74 -15.25 -13.90 -36.75
N LEU A 75 -15.22 -12.68 -36.20
CA LEU A 75 -16.16 -12.20 -35.19
C LEU A 75 -17.50 -11.76 -35.81
N LYS A 76 -18.18 -12.69 -36.48
CA LYS A 76 -19.41 -12.42 -37.24
C LYS A 76 -20.61 -12.07 -36.38
N SER A 77 -20.58 -12.44 -35.10
CA SER A 77 -21.63 -12.17 -34.11
C SER A 77 -21.79 -10.68 -33.78
N ILE A 78 -20.76 -9.86 -34.02
CA ILE A 78 -20.80 -8.42 -33.73
C ILE A 78 -21.61 -7.71 -34.82
N THR A 79 -22.72 -7.09 -34.43
CA THR A 79 -23.58 -6.35 -35.36
C THR A 79 -23.12 -4.89 -35.50
N VAL A 80 -23.60 -4.21 -36.55
CA VAL A 80 -23.34 -2.77 -36.72
C VAL A 80 -24.01 -1.97 -35.60
N SER A 81 -25.20 -2.38 -35.17
CA SER A 81 -25.93 -1.75 -34.06
C SER A 81 -25.13 -1.81 -32.76
N ASP A 82 -24.47 -2.94 -32.47
CA ASP A 82 -23.66 -3.10 -31.25
C ASP A 82 -22.47 -2.13 -31.21
N LEU A 83 -21.81 -1.94 -32.36
CA LEU A 83 -20.71 -0.97 -32.50
C LEU A 83 -21.21 0.47 -32.31
N GLU A 84 -22.37 0.79 -32.88
CA GLU A 84 -23.02 2.11 -32.73
C GLU A 84 -23.41 2.37 -31.27
N THR A 85 -24.07 1.41 -30.61
CA THR A 85 -24.48 1.52 -29.21
C THR A 85 -23.27 1.74 -28.30
N HIS A 86 -22.18 1.00 -28.50
CA HIS A 86 -20.97 1.18 -27.70
C HIS A 86 -20.31 2.55 -27.91
N TYR A 87 -20.26 3.04 -29.15
CA TYR A 87 -19.75 4.37 -29.44
C TYR A 87 -20.61 5.47 -28.79
N LEU A 88 -21.93 5.34 -28.87
CA LEU A 88 -22.86 6.30 -28.26
C LEU A 88 -22.81 6.28 -26.72
N ALA A 89 -22.45 5.14 -26.13
CA ALA A 89 -22.15 5.03 -24.70
C ALA A 89 -20.81 5.67 -24.28
N GLY A 90 -20.03 6.20 -25.25
CA GLY A 90 -18.76 6.88 -25.00
C GLY A 90 -17.53 5.96 -25.01
N GLY A 91 -17.68 4.70 -25.43
CA GLY A 91 -16.58 3.73 -25.44
C GLY A 91 -15.74 3.73 -26.72
N ASN A 92 -14.57 3.06 -26.65
CA ASN A 92 -13.61 3.00 -27.75
C ASN A 92 -13.81 1.73 -28.59
N VAL A 93 -14.66 1.85 -29.62
CA VAL A 93 -14.99 0.75 -30.54
C VAL A 93 -13.75 0.11 -31.18
N PHE A 94 -12.78 0.93 -31.59
CA PHE A 94 -11.60 0.41 -32.30
C PHE A 94 -10.68 -0.38 -31.37
N ASN A 95 -10.50 0.08 -30.13
CA ASN A 95 -9.70 -0.64 -29.13
C ASN A 95 -10.33 -1.98 -28.77
N ILE A 96 -11.65 -2.00 -28.51
CA ILE A 96 -12.38 -3.24 -28.20
C ILE A 96 -12.29 -4.24 -29.33
N VAL A 97 -12.53 -3.82 -30.58
CA VAL A 97 -12.47 -4.76 -31.71
C VAL A 97 -11.09 -5.39 -31.82
N ARG A 98 -10.01 -4.62 -31.62
CA ARG A 98 -8.64 -5.17 -31.58
C ARG A 98 -8.45 -6.13 -30.43
N ALA A 99 -8.93 -5.80 -29.24
CA ALA A 99 -8.81 -6.65 -28.06
C ALA A 99 -9.59 -7.96 -28.22
N MET A 100 -10.80 -7.90 -28.76
CA MET A 100 -11.63 -9.07 -29.09
C MET A 100 -10.95 -9.99 -30.11
N ILE A 101 -10.31 -9.44 -31.14
CA ILE A 101 -9.56 -10.22 -32.13
C ILE A 101 -8.34 -10.89 -31.47
N ALA A 102 -7.65 -10.18 -30.59
CA ALA A 102 -6.52 -10.74 -29.84
C ALA A 102 -6.98 -11.87 -28.91
N ALA A 103 -8.13 -11.70 -28.24
CA ALA A 103 -8.71 -12.69 -27.35
C ALA A 103 -9.13 -13.96 -28.11
N ASP A 104 -9.82 -13.81 -29.24
CA ASP A 104 -10.25 -14.92 -30.09
C ASP A 104 -9.05 -15.74 -30.62
N LYS A 105 -8.01 -15.05 -31.13
CA LYS A 105 -6.77 -15.71 -31.57
C LYS A 105 -6.00 -16.39 -30.43
N ALA A 106 -6.17 -15.93 -29.20
CA ALA A 106 -5.58 -16.50 -28.01
C ALA A 106 -6.48 -17.58 -27.35
N ASN A 107 -7.62 -17.93 -27.95
CA ASN A 107 -8.63 -18.83 -27.37
C ASN A 107 -9.15 -18.39 -25.98
N ILE A 108 -9.21 -17.08 -25.74
CA ILE A 108 -9.76 -16.52 -24.50
C ILE A 108 -11.27 -16.29 -24.70
N PRO A 109 -12.14 -16.94 -23.90
CA PRO A 109 -13.59 -16.78 -24.05
C PRO A 109 -14.00 -15.38 -23.58
N LEU A 110 -14.27 -14.49 -24.53
CA LEU A 110 -14.69 -13.12 -24.27
C LEU A 110 -15.94 -12.78 -25.09
N THR A 111 -17.02 -12.39 -24.41
CA THR A 111 -18.25 -11.96 -25.08
C THR A 111 -18.22 -10.46 -25.36
N TRP A 112 -18.93 -10.02 -26.41
CA TRP A 112 -19.06 -8.60 -26.74
C TRP A 112 -19.54 -7.77 -25.54
N ARG A 113 -20.56 -8.26 -24.82
CA ARG A 113 -21.11 -7.57 -23.65
C ARG A 113 -20.10 -7.41 -22.51
N GLN A 114 -19.25 -8.41 -22.27
CA GLN A 114 -18.19 -8.32 -21.26
C GLN A 114 -17.13 -7.30 -21.70
N ALA A 115 -16.70 -7.36 -22.96
CA ALA A 115 -15.72 -6.44 -23.51
C ALA A 115 -16.16 -4.97 -23.42
N THR A 116 -17.42 -4.69 -23.76
CA THR A 116 -18.00 -3.33 -23.66
C THR A 116 -18.10 -2.87 -22.21
N ALA A 117 -18.46 -3.77 -21.28
CA ALA A 117 -18.53 -3.44 -19.86
C ALA A 117 -17.15 -3.09 -19.27
N ILE A 118 -16.10 -3.80 -19.67
CA ILE A 118 -14.72 -3.54 -19.25
C ILE A 118 -14.24 -2.15 -19.73
N ASP A 119 -14.48 -1.84 -21.00
CA ASP A 119 -14.08 -0.55 -21.59
C ASP A 119 -14.84 0.63 -20.97
N LEU A 120 -16.16 0.49 -20.74
CA LEU A 120 -16.97 1.51 -20.07
C LEU A 120 -16.59 1.68 -18.59
N ALA A 121 -16.03 0.65 -17.95
CA ALA A 121 -15.44 0.76 -16.62
C ALA A 121 -14.08 1.47 -16.60
N GLY A 122 -13.58 1.91 -17.77
CA GLY A 122 -12.32 2.63 -17.91
C GLY A 122 -11.08 1.74 -17.81
N ARG A 123 -11.20 0.44 -18.10
CA ARG A 123 -10.08 -0.51 -18.11
C ARG A 123 -9.61 -0.77 -19.53
N ASP A 124 -8.29 -0.82 -19.76
CA ASP A 124 -7.75 -1.17 -21.08
C ASP A 124 -7.82 -2.69 -21.30
N LEU A 125 -8.87 -3.10 -22.00
CA LEU A 125 -9.09 -4.50 -22.37
C LEU A 125 -7.97 -5.05 -23.27
N LEU A 126 -7.38 -4.23 -24.15
CA LEU A 126 -6.34 -4.69 -25.06
C LEU A 126 -5.08 -5.07 -24.30
N GLU A 127 -4.69 -4.25 -23.33
CA GLU A 127 -3.57 -4.56 -22.43
C GLU A 127 -3.87 -5.80 -21.59
N ALA A 128 -5.07 -5.90 -21.01
CA ALA A 128 -5.50 -7.06 -20.24
C ALA A 128 -5.40 -8.38 -21.03
N VAL A 129 -5.86 -8.39 -22.28
CA VAL A 129 -5.76 -9.57 -23.16
C VAL A 129 -4.31 -9.90 -23.46
N LYS A 130 -3.46 -8.90 -23.74
CA LYS A 130 -2.02 -9.13 -23.96
C LYS A 130 -1.34 -9.73 -22.74
N THR A 131 -1.62 -9.21 -21.55
CA THR A 131 -1.07 -9.71 -20.28
C THR A 131 -1.61 -11.09 -19.91
N SER A 132 -2.81 -11.44 -20.38
CA SER A 132 -3.36 -12.80 -20.24
C SER A 132 -2.59 -13.83 -21.07
N VAL A 133 -2.13 -13.45 -22.27
CA VAL A 133 -1.35 -14.31 -23.18
C VAL A 133 0.14 -14.32 -22.82
N ASN A 134 0.69 -13.16 -22.51
CA ASN A 134 2.08 -12.97 -22.14
C ASN A 134 2.14 -12.41 -20.72
N PRO A 135 2.38 -13.27 -19.71
CA PRO A 135 2.42 -12.85 -18.31
C PRO A 135 3.36 -11.67 -18.07
N LYS A 136 2.95 -10.77 -17.18
CA LYS A 136 3.73 -9.61 -16.75
C LYS A 136 4.44 -9.96 -15.44
N VAL A 137 5.68 -9.48 -15.30
CA VAL A 137 6.44 -9.60 -14.05
C VAL A 137 6.32 -8.29 -13.28
N ILE A 138 5.90 -8.39 -12.02
CA ILE A 138 5.78 -7.28 -11.07
C ILE A 138 6.82 -7.50 -9.97
N ASP A 139 7.64 -6.49 -9.66
CA ASP A 139 8.58 -6.56 -8.54
C ASP A 139 7.87 -6.18 -7.23
N CYS A 140 8.14 -6.92 -6.17
CA CYS A 140 7.59 -6.74 -4.82
C CYS A 140 8.76 -6.61 -3.83
N PRO A 141 9.03 -5.42 -3.26
CA PRO A 141 8.34 -4.14 -3.45
C PRO A 141 8.82 -3.41 -4.73
N GLU A 142 8.13 -2.32 -5.10
CA GLU A 142 8.45 -1.57 -6.33
C GLU A 142 9.88 -1.01 -6.33
N ARG A 143 10.52 -1.03 -7.51
CA ARG A 143 11.94 -0.65 -7.66
C ARG A 143 12.24 0.80 -7.30
N GLU A 144 11.28 1.72 -7.44
CA GLU A 144 11.49 3.15 -7.22
C GLU A 144 11.81 3.48 -5.76
N HIS A 145 11.25 2.73 -4.80
CA HIS A 145 11.47 2.98 -3.38
C HIS A 145 12.74 2.31 -2.85
N GLY A 146 13.41 1.46 -3.64
CA GLY A 146 14.60 0.73 -3.20
C GLY A 146 14.34 -0.20 -2.01
N GLU A 147 13.08 -0.43 -1.66
CA GLU A 147 12.71 -1.15 -0.46
C GLU A 147 12.98 -2.65 -0.60
N TYR A 148 13.11 -3.29 0.55
CA TYR A 148 13.11 -4.74 0.70
C TYR A 148 11.95 -5.06 1.62
N ILE A 149 11.26 -6.17 1.38
CA ILE A 149 10.37 -6.73 2.38
C ILE A 149 11.23 -7.15 3.55
N THR A 150 11.00 -6.56 4.72
CA THR A 150 11.76 -6.88 5.92
C THR A 150 10.92 -7.72 6.87
N ALA A 151 11.52 -8.79 7.38
CA ALA A 151 10.88 -9.68 8.35
C ALA A 151 11.93 -10.27 9.29
N VAL A 152 11.50 -10.77 10.44
CA VAL A 152 12.39 -11.32 11.48
C VAL A 152 12.03 -12.78 11.68
N ALA A 153 13.01 -13.67 11.58
CA ALA A 153 12.82 -15.07 11.90
C ALA A 153 12.76 -15.28 13.42
N LYS A 154 12.33 -16.47 13.88
CA LYS A 154 12.17 -16.77 15.32
C LYS A 154 13.47 -16.72 16.12
N ASP A 155 14.61 -16.84 15.45
CA ASP A 155 15.94 -16.67 16.05
C ASP A 155 16.32 -15.19 16.29
N GLY A 156 15.46 -14.24 15.90
CA GLY A 156 15.64 -12.81 16.09
C GLY A 156 16.51 -12.15 15.02
N ILE A 157 16.84 -12.84 13.93
CA ILE A 157 17.63 -12.29 12.82
C ILE A 157 16.70 -11.73 11.74
N GLN A 158 16.96 -10.50 11.33
CA GLN A 158 16.24 -9.84 10.26
C GLN A 158 16.69 -10.36 8.90
N LEU A 159 15.72 -10.59 8.01
CA LEU A 159 15.94 -10.88 6.60
C LEU A 159 15.31 -9.78 5.75
N LYS A 160 16.03 -9.38 4.71
CA LYS A 160 15.61 -8.42 3.69
C LYS A 160 15.41 -9.19 2.40
N CYS A 161 14.20 -9.19 1.88
CA CYS A 161 13.78 -10.02 0.76
C CYS A 161 13.19 -9.16 -0.37
N ARG A 162 13.45 -9.56 -1.62
CA ARG A 162 12.76 -9.03 -2.81
C ARG A 162 12.19 -10.19 -3.60
N ALA A 163 10.94 -10.05 -4.04
CA ALA A 163 10.26 -11.04 -4.84
C ALA A 163 9.87 -10.48 -6.21
N ARG A 164 9.78 -11.36 -7.20
CA ARG A 164 9.19 -11.13 -8.51
C ARG A 164 7.94 -11.98 -8.61
N VAL A 165 6.82 -11.34 -8.89
CA VAL A 165 5.52 -11.99 -9.04
C VAL A 165 5.20 -12.01 -10.52
N THR A 166 5.08 -13.20 -11.09
CA THR A 166 4.61 -13.38 -12.46
C THR A 166 3.10 -13.50 -12.43
N VAL A 167 2.41 -12.52 -13.01
CA VAL A 167 0.95 -12.46 -13.03
C VAL A 167 0.43 -12.48 -14.46
N ARG A 168 -0.77 -13.03 -14.63
CA ARG A 168 -1.57 -12.85 -15.85
C ARG A 168 -2.91 -12.24 -15.50
N THR A 169 -3.52 -11.53 -16.43
CA THR A 169 -4.80 -10.88 -16.18
C THR A 169 -5.95 -11.89 -16.20
N ASN A 170 -6.80 -11.83 -15.17
CA ASN A 170 -8.06 -12.56 -15.12
C ASN A 170 -9.18 -11.67 -15.70
N ILE A 171 -9.52 -11.92 -16.95
CA ILE A 171 -10.49 -11.11 -17.71
C ILE A 171 -11.88 -11.08 -17.04
N LEU A 172 -12.28 -12.14 -16.34
CA LEU A 172 -13.58 -12.22 -15.67
C LEU A 172 -13.66 -11.31 -14.43
N GLN A 173 -12.54 -11.09 -13.74
CA GLN A 173 -12.45 -10.30 -12.51
C GLN A 173 -11.82 -8.91 -12.74
N LEU A 174 -11.62 -8.53 -14.01
CA LEU A 174 -11.00 -7.25 -14.37
C LEU A 174 -11.82 -6.03 -13.94
N VAL A 175 -13.15 -6.17 -13.85
CA VAL A 175 -14.06 -5.14 -13.33
C VAL A 175 -14.40 -5.46 -11.88
N GLY A 176 -14.06 -4.54 -10.97
CA GLY A 176 -14.33 -4.69 -9.54
C GLY A 176 -13.29 -5.53 -8.77
N GLY A 177 -12.36 -6.19 -9.45
CA GLY A 177 -11.22 -6.85 -8.82
C GLY A 177 -10.17 -5.87 -8.32
N ALA A 178 -9.42 -6.30 -7.32
CA ALA A 178 -8.29 -5.56 -6.77
C ALA A 178 -7.12 -5.46 -7.77
N THR A 179 -6.36 -4.37 -7.69
CA THR A 179 -5.28 -3.98 -8.62
C THR A 179 -3.91 -4.56 -8.21
N GLU A 180 -2.87 -4.25 -9.00
CA GLU A 180 -1.48 -4.68 -8.76
C GLU A 180 -0.99 -4.33 -7.34
N GLU A 181 -1.33 -3.14 -6.83
CA GLU A 181 -0.98 -2.68 -5.47
C GLU A 181 -1.43 -3.65 -4.38
N THR A 182 -2.65 -4.19 -4.52
CA THR A 182 -3.20 -5.15 -3.53
C THR A 182 -2.45 -6.48 -3.58
N ILE A 183 -2.03 -6.91 -4.76
CA ILE A 183 -1.23 -8.14 -4.93
C ILE A 183 0.13 -7.95 -4.29
N ILE A 184 0.80 -6.81 -4.53
CA ILE A 184 2.08 -6.48 -3.93
C ILE A 184 1.97 -6.51 -2.39
N ALA A 185 0.92 -5.91 -1.82
CA ALA A 185 0.70 -5.90 -0.39
C ALA A 185 0.46 -7.30 0.19
N ARG A 186 -0.43 -8.10 -0.45
CA ARG A 186 -0.75 -9.47 0.00
C ARG A 186 0.44 -10.42 -0.13
N VAL A 187 1.19 -10.33 -1.22
CA VAL A 187 2.43 -11.11 -1.41
C VAL A 187 3.48 -10.68 -0.39
N GLY A 188 3.62 -9.38 -0.14
CA GLY A 188 4.48 -8.84 0.92
C GLY A 188 4.12 -9.42 2.29
N GLU A 189 2.85 -9.35 2.69
CA GLU A 189 2.34 -9.94 3.93
C GLU A 189 2.62 -11.45 4.01
N GLY A 190 2.35 -12.19 2.93
CA GLY A 190 2.62 -13.61 2.86
C GLY A 190 4.09 -13.93 3.08
N ILE A 191 5.00 -13.18 2.45
CA ILE A 191 6.45 -13.34 2.61
C ILE A 191 6.88 -13.02 4.04
N VAL A 192 6.36 -11.94 4.63
CA VAL A 192 6.65 -11.57 6.03
C VAL A 192 6.21 -12.67 6.99
N SER A 193 5.00 -13.20 6.81
CA SER A 193 4.47 -14.31 7.60
C SER A 193 5.33 -15.58 7.46
N ALA A 194 5.71 -15.93 6.24
CA ALA A 194 6.52 -17.12 5.98
C ALA A 194 7.92 -17.04 6.62
N ILE A 195 8.55 -15.86 6.59
CA ILE A 195 9.83 -15.62 7.27
C ILE A 195 9.66 -15.66 8.78
N GLY A 196 8.59 -15.05 9.32
CA GLY A 196 8.30 -15.04 10.77
C GLY A 196 7.98 -16.42 11.35
N GLU A 197 7.47 -17.34 10.53
CA GLU A 197 7.19 -18.72 10.94
C GLU A 197 8.46 -19.59 11.00
N ALA A 198 9.53 -19.21 10.29
CA ALA A 198 10.78 -19.95 10.23
C ALA A 198 11.52 -19.96 11.56
N LEU A 199 12.10 -21.10 11.92
CA LEU A 199 12.82 -21.29 13.18
C LEU A 199 14.15 -20.52 13.18
N THR A 200 14.86 -20.52 12.06
CA THR A 200 16.16 -19.86 11.90
C THR A 200 16.24 -19.14 10.55
N HIS A 201 17.02 -18.07 10.48
CA HIS A 201 17.32 -17.36 9.23
C HIS A 201 18.05 -18.27 8.21
N ALA A 202 18.83 -19.24 8.69
CA ALA A 202 19.56 -20.19 7.85
C ALA A 202 18.62 -21.14 7.08
N ASP A 203 17.51 -21.56 7.67
CA ASP A 203 16.48 -22.39 7.00
C ASP A 203 15.91 -21.65 5.78
N VAL A 204 15.62 -20.35 5.96
CA VAL A 204 15.12 -19.49 4.90
C VAL A 204 16.15 -19.29 3.78
N LEU A 205 17.40 -19.01 4.13
CA LEU A 205 18.49 -18.83 3.16
C LEU A 205 18.84 -20.11 2.41
N GLY A 206 18.73 -21.27 3.08
CA GLY A 206 18.99 -22.58 2.49
C GLY A 206 17.93 -23.02 1.49
N SER A 207 16.70 -22.51 1.57
CA SER A 207 15.61 -22.88 0.67
C SER A 207 14.57 -21.75 0.46
N PRO A 208 14.92 -20.67 -0.27
CA PRO A 208 14.01 -19.55 -0.52
C PRO A 208 12.71 -19.95 -1.24
N GLN A 209 12.73 -21.03 -2.03
CA GLN A 209 11.57 -21.53 -2.76
C GLN A 209 10.47 -22.06 -1.83
N ARG A 210 10.79 -22.38 -0.57
CA ARG A 210 9.78 -22.80 0.41
C ARG A 210 8.87 -21.63 0.79
N ILE A 211 9.40 -20.41 0.84
CA ILE A 211 8.59 -19.20 1.06
C ILE A 211 7.58 -19.06 -0.07
N SER A 212 8.05 -19.09 -1.33
CA SER A 212 7.16 -18.85 -2.46
C SER A 212 6.02 -19.86 -2.56
N ARG A 213 6.27 -21.15 -2.30
CA ARG A 213 5.20 -22.17 -2.25
C ARG A 213 4.18 -21.89 -1.14
N LEU A 214 4.65 -21.62 0.08
CA LEU A 214 3.77 -21.37 1.23
C LEU A 214 2.91 -20.11 1.04
N VAL A 215 3.46 -19.12 0.33
CA VAL A 215 2.76 -17.88 -0.03
C VAL A 215 1.74 -18.10 -1.15
N LEU A 216 2.08 -18.89 -2.17
CA LEU A 216 1.17 -19.26 -3.26
C LEU A 216 -0.03 -20.09 -2.75
N ASP A 217 0.20 -21.02 -1.82
CA ASP A 217 -0.85 -21.89 -1.26
C ASP A 217 -1.95 -21.13 -0.51
N ARG A 218 -1.69 -19.88 -0.10
CA ARG A 218 -2.68 -19.03 0.59
C ARG A 218 -3.73 -18.40 -0.33
N GLY A 219 -3.62 -18.56 -1.66
CA GLY A 219 -4.63 -18.05 -2.60
C GLY A 219 -4.74 -16.52 -2.61
N LEU A 220 -3.60 -15.84 -2.70
CA LEU A 220 -3.50 -14.38 -2.57
C LEU A 220 -4.19 -13.60 -3.70
N ASP A 221 -4.50 -14.28 -4.80
CA ASP A 221 -5.18 -13.78 -5.99
C ASP A 221 -6.72 -13.89 -5.92
N ALA A 222 -7.27 -14.25 -4.76
CA ALA A 222 -8.70 -14.21 -4.54
C ALA A 222 -9.25 -12.78 -4.73
N GLN A 223 -10.19 -12.61 -5.67
CA GLN A 223 -10.86 -11.35 -5.98
C GLN A 223 -9.93 -10.25 -6.55
N THR A 224 -8.82 -10.63 -7.19
CA THR A 224 -7.94 -9.69 -7.90
C THR A 224 -8.19 -9.71 -9.40
N ALA A 225 -7.85 -8.62 -10.09
CA ALA A 225 -7.87 -8.55 -11.54
C ALA A 225 -6.80 -9.43 -12.21
N PHE A 226 -5.93 -10.05 -11.42
CA PHE A 226 -4.84 -10.90 -11.89
C PHE A 226 -4.88 -12.27 -11.19
N GLU A 227 -4.26 -13.24 -11.85
CA GLU A 227 -4.00 -14.59 -11.37
C GLU A 227 -2.48 -14.73 -11.23
N ILE A 228 -2.01 -15.24 -10.10
CA ILE A 228 -0.57 -15.38 -9.82
C ILE A 228 -0.09 -16.73 -10.36
N LEU A 229 0.87 -16.73 -11.29
CA LEU A 229 1.47 -17.96 -11.80
C LEU A 229 2.65 -18.41 -10.94
N SER A 230 3.53 -17.48 -10.59
CA SER A 230 4.72 -17.76 -9.79
C SER A 230 5.08 -16.57 -8.92
N ILE A 231 5.70 -16.89 -7.78
CA ILE A 231 6.39 -15.94 -6.92
C ILE A 231 7.82 -16.43 -6.82
N ASP A 232 8.77 -15.62 -7.25
CA ASP A 232 10.19 -15.96 -7.29
C ASP A 232 10.96 -15.00 -6.40
N ILE A 233 11.75 -15.53 -5.46
CA ILE A 233 12.60 -14.68 -4.61
C ILE A 233 13.81 -14.23 -5.43
N ALA A 234 13.87 -12.93 -5.75
CA ALA A 234 14.90 -12.35 -6.60
C ALA A 234 16.20 -12.06 -5.83
N ASP A 235 16.07 -11.64 -4.56
CA ASP A 235 17.21 -11.37 -3.68
C ASP A 235 16.81 -11.58 -2.22
N ILE A 236 17.73 -12.11 -1.42
CA ILE A 236 17.55 -12.29 0.02
C ILE A 236 18.87 -12.07 0.75
N SER A 237 18.86 -11.17 1.74
CA SER A 237 20.05 -10.81 2.51
C SER A 237 19.75 -10.76 4.01
N VAL A 238 20.78 -10.99 4.81
CA VAL A 238 20.71 -10.90 6.27
C VAL A 238 20.87 -9.44 6.68
N GLY A 239 19.97 -8.97 7.54
CA GLY A 239 19.98 -7.65 8.14
C GLY A 239 20.56 -7.67 9.55
N GLU A 240 19.90 -6.94 10.45
CA GLU A 240 20.33 -6.79 11.84
C GLU A 240 19.87 -7.96 12.73
N ASN A 241 20.60 -8.20 13.83
CA ASN A 241 20.17 -9.12 14.86
C ASN A 241 19.27 -8.40 15.87
N ILE A 242 18.00 -8.25 15.50
CA ILE A 242 16.98 -7.58 16.31
C ILE A 242 16.81 -8.27 17.66
N GLY A 243 16.95 -9.60 17.73
CA GLY A 243 16.90 -10.35 18.99
C GLY A 243 18.04 -9.98 19.96
N ALA A 244 19.23 -9.65 19.47
CA ALA A 244 20.32 -9.16 20.31
C ALA A 244 20.08 -7.71 20.78
N ILE A 245 19.55 -6.86 19.89
CA ILE A 245 19.22 -5.46 20.20
C ILE A 245 18.13 -5.42 21.29
N LEU A 246 17.02 -6.14 21.10
CA LEU A 246 15.92 -6.21 22.07
C LEU A 246 16.38 -6.74 23.44
N ARG A 247 17.26 -7.75 23.48
CA ARG A 247 17.85 -8.24 24.75
C ARG A 247 18.72 -7.19 25.43
N THR A 248 19.52 -6.47 24.66
CA THR A 248 20.37 -5.39 25.18
C THR A 248 19.52 -4.25 25.73
N ASP A 249 18.46 -3.87 25.02
CA ASP A 249 17.57 -2.78 25.43
C ASP A 249 16.73 -3.18 26.64
N SER A 250 16.27 -4.42 26.71
CA SER A 250 15.60 -4.96 27.90
C SER A 250 16.52 -4.93 29.12
N ALA A 251 17.78 -5.39 28.98
CA ALA A 251 18.75 -5.35 30.07
C ALA A 251 19.10 -3.91 30.53
N LYS A 252 19.16 -2.95 29.59
CA LYS A 252 19.33 -1.52 29.93
C LYS A 252 18.11 -0.97 30.66
N ALA A 253 16.90 -1.40 30.29
CA ALA A 253 15.68 -1.01 31.00
C ALA A 253 15.66 -1.59 32.42
N ASP A 254 15.99 -2.87 32.57
CA ASP A 254 16.05 -3.56 33.87
C ASP A 254 17.08 -2.93 34.81
N THR A 255 18.26 -2.58 34.30
CA THR A 255 19.29 -1.89 35.10
C THR A 255 18.83 -0.50 35.56
N LYS A 256 18.13 0.26 34.71
CA LYS A 256 17.53 1.55 35.10
C LYS A 256 16.46 1.40 36.17
N ILE A 257 15.60 0.39 36.06
CA ILE A 257 14.57 0.10 37.07
C ILE A 257 15.24 -0.27 38.40
N ALA A 258 16.23 -1.15 38.37
CA ALA A 258 16.96 -1.56 39.57
C ALA A 258 17.71 -0.37 40.23
N GLN A 259 18.30 0.51 39.44
CA GLN A 259 18.93 1.74 39.94
C GLN A 259 17.91 2.68 40.59
N ALA A 260 16.76 2.89 39.94
CA ALA A 260 15.69 3.73 40.48
C ALA A 260 15.11 3.16 41.78
N GLU A 261 14.95 1.84 41.88
CA GLU A 261 14.55 1.19 43.13
C GLU A 261 15.59 1.32 44.25
N ALA A 262 16.87 1.17 43.92
CA ALA A 262 17.95 1.34 44.88
C ALA A 262 18.01 2.79 45.39
N GLU A 263 17.83 3.77 44.52
CA GLU A 263 17.74 5.18 44.89
C GLU A 263 16.51 5.46 45.75
N LYS A 264 15.33 4.92 45.38
CA LYS A 264 14.11 5.01 46.19
C LYS A 264 14.31 4.44 47.59
N ARG A 265 14.95 3.26 47.72
CA ARG A 265 15.26 2.65 49.02
C ARG A 265 16.23 3.50 49.84
N ARG A 266 17.26 4.07 49.21
CA ARG A 266 18.18 5.00 49.88
C ARG A 266 17.47 6.24 50.37
N ALA A 267 16.63 6.85 49.54
CA ALA A 267 15.84 8.02 49.92
C ALA A 267 14.89 7.72 51.09
N MET A 268 14.23 6.55 51.09
CA MET A 268 13.40 6.10 52.21
C MET A 268 14.21 5.84 53.49
N ALA A 269 15.39 5.23 53.38
CA ALA A 269 16.26 4.99 54.53
C ALA A 269 16.73 6.32 55.15
N VAL A 270 17.14 7.29 54.34
CA VAL A 270 17.51 8.63 54.81
C VAL A 270 16.32 9.36 55.43
N ALA A 271 15.13 9.26 54.84
CA ALA A 271 13.92 9.84 55.42
C ALA A 271 13.59 9.20 56.78
N MET A 272 13.70 7.88 56.88
CA MET A 272 13.46 7.13 58.12
C MET A 272 14.51 7.44 59.20
N GLU A 273 15.79 7.56 58.83
CA GLU A 273 16.84 8.05 59.73
C GLU A 273 16.56 9.48 60.21
N GLY A 274 16.11 10.35 59.30
CA GLY A 274 15.68 11.71 59.62
C GLY A 274 14.54 11.74 60.63
N GLU A 275 13.49 10.95 60.40
CA GLU A 275 12.37 10.81 61.34
C GLU A 275 12.82 10.28 62.72
N MET A 276 13.68 9.26 62.75
CA MET A 276 14.22 8.74 64.01
C MET A 276 15.06 9.76 64.74
N ARG A 277 15.88 10.56 64.03
CA ARG A 277 16.64 11.66 64.62
C ARG A 277 15.74 12.71 65.23
N VAL A 278 14.66 13.11 64.54
CA VAL A 278 13.70 14.07 65.10
C VAL A 278 13.05 13.52 66.37
N LYS A 279 12.62 12.24 66.36
CA LYS A 279 12.06 11.58 67.56
C LYS A 279 13.07 11.46 68.70
N LEU A 280 14.34 11.17 68.40
CA LEU A 280 15.42 11.15 69.38
C LEU A 280 15.58 12.53 70.02
N VAL A 281 15.66 13.59 69.22
CA VAL A 281 15.80 14.97 69.72
C VAL A 281 14.59 15.38 70.55
N GLU A 282 13.37 15.00 70.15
CA GLU A 282 12.14 15.24 70.93
C GLU A 282 12.20 14.54 72.30
N ALA A 283 12.63 13.29 72.35
CA ALA A 283 12.81 12.54 73.59
C ALA A 283 13.94 13.12 74.46
N GLU A 284 15.08 13.50 73.85
CA GLU A 284 16.19 14.14 74.55
C GLU A 284 15.78 15.49 75.14
N ALA A 285 14.94 16.27 74.45
CA ALA A 285 14.40 17.53 74.96
C ALA A 285 13.52 17.37 76.21
N GLN A 286 12.91 16.19 76.43
CA GLN A 286 12.16 15.90 77.65
C GLN A 286 13.08 15.74 78.87
N ILE A 287 14.35 15.37 78.69
CA ILE A 287 15.29 15.12 79.79
C ILE A 287 15.59 16.42 80.56
N PRO A 288 16.01 17.55 79.93
CA PRO A 288 16.16 18.83 80.63
C PRO A 288 14.87 19.29 81.29
N MET A 289 13.72 19.06 80.65
CA MET A 289 12.43 19.48 81.20
C MET A 289 12.06 18.68 82.46
N ALA A 290 12.34 17.37 82.47
CA ALA A 290 12.17 16.50 83.64
C ALA A 290 13.17 16.86 84.76
N ILE A 291 14.43 17.17 84.44
CA ILE A 291 15.43 17.64 85.40
C ILE A 291 14.97 18.97 86.03
N ALA A 292 14.49 19.93 85.23
CA ALA A 292 13.95 21.19 85.72
C ALA A 292 12.70 20.99 86.60
N HIS A 293 11.89 19.97 86.33
CA HIS A 293 10.77 19.58 87.19
C HIS A 293 11.27 19.00 88.53
N ALA A 294 12.26 18.10 88.50
CA ALA A 294 12.85 17.51 89.70
C ALA A 294 13.53 18.54 90.61
N PHE A 295 14.15 19.58 90.03
CA PHE A 295 14.66 20.73 90.77
C PHE A 295 13.54 21.54 91.45
N ARG A 296 12.41 21.76 90.76
CA ARG A 296 11.25 22.46 91.34
C ARG A 296 10.57 21.69 92.46
N GLU A 297 10.48 20.37 92.34
CA GLU A 297 9.92 19.48 93.37
C GLU A 297 10.89 19.20 94.53
N GLY A 298 12.13 19.71 94.47
CA GLY A 298 13.14 19.52 95.52
C GLY A 298 13.73 18.10 95.59
N ARG A 299 13.54 17.27 94.56
CA ARG A 299 14.01 15.87 94.49
C ARG A 299 15.46 15.74 94.01
N LEU A 300 16.04 16.80 93.44
CA LEU A 300 17.43 16.85 92.97
C LEU A 300 18.13 18.10 93.51
N GLY A 301 19.29 17.93 94.16
CA GLY A 301 20.10 19.03 94.67
C GLY A 301 21.12 19.58 93.66
N VAL A 302 21.57 20.82 93.85
CA VAL A 302 22.58 21.47 92.99
C VAL A 302 23.88 20.67 92.95
N MET A 303 24.32 20.12 94.10
CA MET A 303 25.54 19.30 94.18
C MET A 303 25.41 17.97 93.43
N ASP A 304 24.21 17.39 93.34
CA ASP A 304 23.96 16.13 92.62
C ASP A 304 23.99 16.35 91.10
N TYR A 305 23.51 17.50 90.62
CA TYR A 305 23.60 17.88 89.20
C TYR A 305 25.05 18.11 88.76
N TYR A 306 25.87 18.77 89.58
CA TYR A 306 27.30 18.92 89.30
C TYR A 306 28.03 17.58 89.25
N ARG A 307 27.69 16.63 90.12
CA ARG A 307 28.25 15.26 90.07
C ARG A 307 27.84 14.54 88.79
N LEU A 308 26.59 14.67 88.37
CA LEU A 308 26.09 14.06 87.15
C LEU A 308 26.81 14.62 85.91
N ASN A 309 27.00 15.94 85.83
CA ASN A 309 27.77 16.57 84.75
C ASN A 309 29.24 16.11 84.74
N ASN A 310 29.88 15.98 85.90
CA ASN A 310 31.26 15.50 85.96
C ASN A 310 31.39 14.04 85.48
N MET A 311 30.46 13.16 85.88
CA MET A 311 30.45 11.77 85.38
C MET A 311 30.18 11.69 83.88
N GLN A 312 29.31 12.57 83.34
CA GLN A 312 29.10 12.67 81.90
C GLN A 312 30.34 13.15 81.16
N ALA A 313 31.04 14.18 81.68
CA ALA A 313 32.29 14.68 81.12
C ALA A 313 33.38 13.61 81.08
N ASP A 314 33.56 12.85 82.17
CA ASP A 314 34.48 11.71 82.23
C ASP A 314 34.11 10.62 81.21
N THR A 315 32.81 10.34 81.06
CA THR A 315 32.32 9.35 80.09
C THR A 315 32.56 9.79 78.65
N LEU A 316 32.37 11.08 78.35
CA LEU A 316 32.66 11.66 77.03
C LEU A 316 34.15 11.61 76.72
N MET A 317 35.00 11.98 77.68
CA MET A 317 36.46 11.91 77.55
C MET A 317 36.94 10.47 77.30
N ARG A 318 36.40 9.48 78.01
CA ARG A 318 36.74 8.06 77.76
C ARG A 318 36.26 7.58 76.39
N LYS A 319 35.07 8.00 75.94
CA LYS A 319 34.54 7.63 74.62
C LYS A 319 35.34 8.25 73.46
N SER A 320 35.85 9.47 73.61
CA SER A 320 36.69 10.09 72.57
C SER A 320 38.03 9.39 72.45
N LEU A 321 38.67 9.03 73.57
CA LEU A 321 39.92 8.28 73.59
C LEU A 321 39.77 6.87 72.97
N ALA A 322 38.64 6.19 73.22
CA ALA A 322 38.37 4.87 72.65
C ALA A 322 38.03 4.90 71.14
N LYS A 323 37.68 6.05 70.57
CA LYS A 323 37.40 6.20 69.13
C LYS A 323 38.64 6.48 68.28
N GLU A 324 39.76 6.88 68.88
CA GLU A 324 41.03 7.13 68.17
C GLU A 324 41.87 5.87 67.96
N GLU A 325 41.55 4.75 68.63
CA GLU A 325 42.29 3.47 68.51
C GLU A 325 41.67 2.46 67.51
N ILE A 326 40.74 2.87 66.64
CA ILE A 326 40.16 2.06 65.54
C ILE A 326 40.25 2.83 64.22
#